data_AF-A0A535LJK7-F1
#
_entry.id   AF-A0A535LJK7-F1
#
_cell.length_a   1.000
_cell.length_b   1.000
_cell.length_c   1.000
_cell.angle_alpha   90.00
_cell.angle_beta   90.00
_cell.angle_gamma   90.00
#
_symmetry.space_group_name_H-M   'P 1'
#
loop_
_entity.id
_entity.type
_entity.pdbx_description
1 polymer ?
#
loop_
_entity_poly.entity_id
_entity_poly.type
_entity_poly.pdbx_seq_one_letter_code
_entity_poly.pdbx_strand_id
1 'polypeptide(L)'
;MKNRNKQLIIIPGILAAVTAFVLGCVVLLSIFPSSGHETVYDHPTPAMTTPAVPHNLVPIASNQWYSNIYAQFPTEPLYALPVAFQLAPEGLGVSLPDVHKTANSIFAPYITDLRVGFADSLQKPVIQSIGDWSIQLAMATAEHESLQFTLAHGAPLTIHSCLRPGLLRRHRRSQW
;
A
#
# COMPACT_ATOMS: atom_id res chain seq x y z
N MET A 1 -9.37 -35.63 72.41
CA MET A 1 -8.68 -36.74 71.71
C MET A 1 -9.47 -37.06 70.43
N LYS A 2 -8.78 -37.23 69.28
CA LYS A 2 -9.29 -37.54 67.91
C LYS A 2 -9.85 -36.31 67.15
N ASN A 3 -9.12 -35.58 66.30
CA ASN A 3 -8.27 -35.87 65.12
C ASN A 3 -9.02 -36.44 63.88
N ARG A 4 -8.89 -35.68 62.77
CA ARG A 4 -8.92 -36.04 61.33
C ARG A 4 -10.28 -36.18 60.62
N ASN A 5 -10.57 -35.25 59.71
CA ASN A 5 -10.57 -35.50 58.25
C ASN A 5 -11.24 -34.35 57.45
N LYS A 6 -10.44 -33.36 57.02
CA LYS A 6 -10.80 -32.46 55.90
C LYS A 6 -9.55 -32.05 55.10
N GLN A 7 -8.63 -32.99 54.88
CA GLN A 7 -7.35 -32.71 54.22
C GLN A 7 -7.17 -33.51 52.93
N LEU A 8 -8.19 -33.59 52.07
CA LEU A 8 -8.06 -34.35 50.83
C LEU A 8 -8.86 -33.82 49.63
N ILE A 9 -9.11 -32.50 49.52
CA ILE A 9 -9.68 -31.93 48.27
C ILE A 9 -9.16 -30.50 48.00
N ILE A 10 -7.89 -30.21 48.30
CA ILE A 10 -7.28 -28.89 47.97
C ILE A 10 -6.07 -29.04 47.04
N ILE A 11 -5.48 -30.24 46.95
CA ILE A 11 -4.27 -30.48 46.18
C ILE A 11 -4.49 -30.53 44.65
N PRO A 12 -5.58 -31.09 44.07
CA PRO A 12 -5.68 -31.18 42.61
C PRO A 12 -6.01 -29.83 41.93
N GLY A 13 -6.70 -28.91 42.64
CA GLY A 13 -7.06 -27.60 42.08
C GLY A 13 -5.87 -26.65 41.93
N ILE A 14 -4.95 -26.68 42.89
CA ILE A 14 -3.73 -25.84 42.84
C ILE A 14 -2.77 -26.35 41.79
N LEU A 15 -2.63 -27.68 41.64
CA LEU A 15 -1.78 -28.27 40.61
C LEU A 15 -2.29 -27.97 39.19
N ALA A 16 -3.61 -28.01 38.96
CA ALA A 16 -4.23 -27.65 37.69
C ALA A 16 -4.12 -26.14 37.36
N ALA A 17 -4.21 -25.27 38.38
CA ALA A 17 -4.03 -23.83 38.19
C ALA A 17 -2.58 -23.46 37.86
N VAL A 18 -1.60 -24.13 38.50
CA VAL A 18 -0.18 -23.91 38.24
C VAL A 18 0.21 -24.44 36.86
N THR A 19 -0.32 -25.59 36.42
CA THR A 19 -0.04 -26.10 35.07
C THR A 19 -0.65 -25.21 33.98
N ALA A 20 -1.86 -24.69 34.16
CA ALA A 20 -2.47 -23.76 33.22
C ALA A 20 -1.72 -22.41 33.13
N PHE A 21 -1.20 -21.91 34.26
CA PHE A 21 -0.42 -20.66 34.28
C PHE A 21 0.97 -20.84 33.63
N VAL A 22 1.65 -21.96 33.89
CA VAL A 22 2.94 -22.27 33.26
C VAL A 22 2.78 -22.50 31.75
N LEU A 23 1.73 -23.19 31.32
CA LEU A 23 1.44 -23.37 29.88
C LEU A 23 1.09 -22.05 29.20
N GLY A 24 0.33 -21.17 29.87
CA GLY A 24 0.02 -19.83 29.37
C GLY A 24 1.25 -18.94 29.20
N CYS A 25 2.18 -18.97 30.15
CA CYS A 25 3.45 -18.25 30.06
C CYS A 25 4.39 -18.81 28.97
N VAL A 26 4.42 -20.12 28.77
CA VAL A 26 5.22 -20.76 27.71
C VAL A 26 4.66 -20.43 26.31
N VAL A 27 3.34 -20.37 26.15
CA VAL A 27 2.72 -19.96 24.88
C VAL A 27 2.97 -18.48 24.59
N LEU A 28 2.89 -17.60 25.58
CA LEU A 28 3.19 -16.17 25.40
C LEU A 28 4.66 -15.90 25.01
N LEU A 29 5.61 -16.69 25.52
CA LEU A 29 7.02 -16.57 25.15
C LEU A 29 7.35 -17.12 23.74
N SER A 30 6.47 -17.92 23.15
CA SER A 30 6.62 -18.44 21.79
C SER A 30 6.05 -17.53 20.68
N ILE A 31 5.31 -16.47 21.07
CA ILE A 31 4.70 -15.51 20.12
C ILE A 31 5.59 -14.27 19.93
N PHE A 32 6.57 -14.04 20.81
CA PHE A 32 7.60 -13.02 20.59
C PHE A 32 8.84 -13.67 19.99
N PRO A 33 9.30 -13.25 18.80
CA PRO A 33 10.61 -13.67 18.33
C PRO A 33 11.64 -13.22 19.36
N SER A 34 12.41 -14.19 19.86
CA SER A 34 13.62 -13.96 20.65
C SER A 34 14.44 -12.86 19.97
N SER A 35 14.83 -11.83 20.72
CA SER A 35 15.81 -10.83 20.29
C SER A 35 17.19 -11.51 20.17
N GLY A 36 17.33 -12.36 19.16
CA GLY A 36 18.62 -12.79 18.68
C GLY A 36 19.34 -11.55 18.18
N HIS A 37 20.52 -11.29 18.73
CA HIS A 37 21.50 -10.44 18.05
C HIS A 37 21.89 -11.15 16.74
N GLU A 38 21.07 -10.98 15.70
CA GLU A 38 21.53 -11.20 14.34
C GLU A 38 22.57 -10.12 14.06
N THR A 39 23.82 -10.54 13.94
CA THR A 39 24.83 -9.75 13.25
C THR A 39 24.30 -9.54 11.85
N VAL A 40 23.75 -8.35 11.61
CA VAL A 40 23.44 -7.83 10.28
C VAL A 40 24.71 -7.94 9.47
N TYR A 41 24.81 -8.98 8.64
CA TYR A 41 25.63 -8.89 7.46
C TYR A 41 24.94 -7.84 6.60
N ASP A 42 25.53 -6.65 6.53
CA ASP A 42 25.21 -5.66 5.51
C ASP A 42 25.46 -6.36 4.16
N HIS A 43 24.44 -7.04 3.65
CA HIS A 43 24.32 -7.16 2.22
C HIS A 43 24.13 -5.73 1.75
N PRO A 44 25.08 -5.13 0.99
CA PRO A 44 24.76 -3.91 0.28
C PRO A 44 23.56 -4.26 -0.58
N THR A 45 22.40 -3.76 -0.17
CA THR A 45 21.24 -3.71 -1.05
C THR A 45 21.80 -2.99 -2.27
N PRO A 46 21.82 -3.60 -3.47
CA PRO A 46 22.12 -2.81 -4.64
C PRO A 46 21.05 -1.74 -4.63
N ALA A 47 21.44 -0.52 -4.28
CA ALA A 47 20.65 0.65 -4.55
C ALA A 47 20.62 0.68 -6.08
N MET A 48 19.63 0.00 -6.66
CA MET A 48 19.21 0.27 -8.03
C MET A 48 18.52 1.63 -7.98
N THR A 49 19.31 2.65 -7.68
CA THR A 49 18.99 4.04 -7.95
C THR A 49 19.18 4.19 -9.45
N THR A 50 18.30 3.57 -10.23
CA THR A 50 18.13 3.99 -11.62
C THR A 50 17.77 5.48 -11.51
N PRO A 51 18.56 6.40 -12.07
CA PRO A 51 18.25 7.81 -11.97
C PRO A 51 16.86 8.01 -12.57
N ALA A 52 15.91 8.46 -11.76
CA ALA A 52 14.63 8.90 -12.25
C ALA A 52 14.89 10.13 -13.14
N VAL A 53 14.98 9.92 -14.46
CA VAL A 53 15.22 11.02 -15.39
C VAL A 53 13.95 11.87 -15.46
N PRO A 54 14.03 13.19 -15.26
CA PRO A 54 12.89 14.07 -15.44
C PRO A 54 12.31 13.90 -16.85
N HIS A 55 11.03 13.54 -16.93
CA HIS A 55 10.34 13.21 -18.19
C HIS A 55 10.37 14.33 -19.25
N ASN A 56 10.65 15.57 -18.85
CA ASN A 56 10.73 16.74 -19.73
C ASN A 56 12.07 16.88 -20.47
N LEU A 57 13.06 16.03 -20.17
CA LEU A 57 14.42 16.09 -20.73
C LEU A 57 14.79 14.85 -21.56
N VAL A 58 13.88 13.89 -21.71
CA VAL A 58 14.09 12.62 -22.44
C VAL A 58 12.98 12.41 -23.47
N PRO A 59 13.25 11.64 -24.55
CA PRO A 59 12.21 11.23 -25.48
C PRO A 59 11.03 10.59 -24.76
N ILE A 60 9.82 10.95 -25.17
CA ILE A 60 8.59 10.38 -24.59
C ILE A 60 8.56 8.88 -24.88
N ALA A 61 8.39 8.08 -23.83
CA ALA A 61 8.19 6.64 -23.95
C ALA A 61 6.83 6.36 -24.64
N SER A 62 6.89 5.94 -25.90
CA SER A 62 5.72 5.54 -26.70
C SER A 62 5.51 4.03 -26.65
N ASN A 63 4.33 3.59 -27.11
CA ASN A 63 3.92 2.17 -27.15
C ASN A 63 4.01 1.46 -25.79
N GLN A 64 3.76 2.20 -24.71
CA GLN A 64 3.70 1.70 -23.35
C GLN A 64 2.26 1.51 -22.90
N TRP A 65 2.05 0.63 -21.92
CA TRP A 65 0.73 0.37 -21.32
C TRP A 65 0.07 1.64 -20.75
N TYR A 66 0.86 2.64 -20.40
CA TYR A 66 0.42 3.94 -19.90
C TYR A 66 0.42 5.07 -20.94
N SER A 67 0.70 4.80 -22.22
CA SER A 67 0.88 5.86 -23.22
C SER A 67 -0.37 6.74 -23.43
N ASN A 68 -1.57 6.25 -23.09
CA ASN A 68 -2.80 7.03 -23.20
C ASN A 68 -2.79 8.30 -22.31
N ILE A 69 -2.01 8.31 -21.22
CA ILE A 69 -1.82 9.47 -20.34
C ILE A 69 -1.32 10.70 -21.12
N TYR A 70 -0.48 10.50 -22.14
CA TYR A 70 0.00 11.61 -22.97
C TYR A 70 -1.07 12.10 -23.94
N ALA A 71 -1.89 11.18 -24.46
CA ALA A 71 -2.82 11.44 -25.56
C ALA A 71 -4.07 12.22 -25.13
N GLN A 72 -4.70 11.87 -24.01
CA GLN A 72 -5.97 12.48 -23.60
C GLN A 72 -6.19 12.47 -22.08
N PHE A 73 -7.16 13.27 -21.64
CA PHE A 73 -7.65 13.32 -20.26
C PHE A 73 -9.14 13.64 -20.27
N PRO A 74 -10.03 12.82 -19.67
CA PRO A 74 -9.78 11.55 -18.97
C PRO A 74 -9.04 10.51 -19.82
N THR A 75 -8.34 9.57 -19.20
CA THR A 75 -7.66 8.50 -19.92
C THR A 75 -8.63 7.37 -20.29
N GLU A 76 -8.28 6.59 -21.32
CA GLU A 76 -8.75 5.22 -21.42
C GLU A 76 -8.26 4.39 -20.22
N PRO A 77 -8.90 3.23 -19.94
CA PRO A 77 -8.41 2.30 -18.94
C PRO A 77 -6.97 1.84 -19.20
N LEU A 78 -6.15 1.90 -18.16
CA LEU A 78 -4.75 1.50 -18.12
C LEU A 78 -4.64 0.16 -17.40
N TYR A 79 -4.39 -0.91 -18.14
CA TYR A 79 -4.28 -2.25 -17.58
C TYR A 79 -2.84 -2.52 -17.11
N ALA A 80 -2.59 -2.28 -15.82
CA ALA A 80 -1.29 -2.55 -15.18
C ALA A 80 -1.17 -4.01 -14.69
N LEU A 81 -2.29 -4.70 -14.47
CA LEU A 81 -2.39 -6.07 -13.99
C LEU A 81 -1.83 -6.27 -12.55
N PRO A 82 -2.57 -6.93 -11.64
CA PRO A 82 -3.94 -7.41 -11.83
C PRO A 82 -4.98 -6.27 -11.85
N VAL A 83 -4.57 -5.06 -11.47
CA VAL A 83 -5.44 -3.88 -11.36
C VAL A 83 -5.44 -3.07 -12.65
N ALA A 84 -6.58 -2.48 -12.99
CA ALA A 84 -6.72 -1.50 -14.05
C ALA A 84 -7.07 -0.12 -13.47
N PHE A 85 -6.58 0.93 -14.11
CA PHE A 85 -6.70 2.30 -13.62
C PHE A 85 -7.33 3.22 -14.67
N GLN A 86 -8.01 4.28 -14.23
CA GLN A 86 -8.44 5.36 -15.11
C GLN A 86 -8.21 6.70 -14.41
N LEU A 87 -7.52 7.62 -15.08
CA LEU A 87 -7.32 8.99 -14.59
C LEU A 87 -8.41 9.88 -15.16
N ALA A 88 -9.14 10.58 -14.29
CA ALA A 88 -10.21 11.49 -14.65
C ALA A 88 -10.22 12.71 -13.70
N PRO A 89 -10.97 13.79 -14.01
CA PRO A 89 -11.10 14.94 -13.13
C PRO A 89 -11.54 14.59 -11.71
N GLU A 90 -12.29 13.50 -11.53
CA GLU A 90 -12.77 13.04 -10.23
C GLU A 90 -11.71 12.25 -9.43
N GLY A 91 -10.57 11.90 -10.03
CA GLY A 91 -9.54 11.09 -9.37
C GLY A 91 -8.99 9.94 -10.19
N LEU A 92 -8.22 9.10 -9.49
CA LEU A 92 -7.80 7.78 -9.95
C LEU A 92 -8.91 6.77 -9.67
N GLY A 93 -9.60 6.32 -10.72
CA GLY A 93 -10.48 5.16 -10.66
C GLY A 93 -9.65 3.88 -10.69
N VAL A 94 -9.99 2.93 -9.82
CA VAL A 94 -9.32 1.64 -9.64
C VAL A 94 -10.33 0.54 -9.93
N SER A 95 -9.92 -0.48 -10.68
CA SER A 95 -10.73 -1.64 -11.03
C SER A 95 -9.90 -2.91 -10.85
N LEU A 96 -10.52 -3.98 -10.35
CA LEU A 96 -10.05 -5.35 -10.48
C LEU A 96 -10.93 -6.05 -11.52
N PRO A 97 -10.53 -6.05 -12.82
CA PRO A 97 -11.41 -6.51 -13.88
C PRO A 97 -11.74 -8.00 -13.77
N ASP A 98 -13.03 -8.33 -13.86
CA ASP A 98 -13.48 -9.71 -13.96
C ASP A 98 -13.23 -10.26 -15.37
N VAL A 99 -12.58 -11.42 -15.45
CA VAL A 99 -12.27 -12.07 -16.72
C VAL A 99 -13.48 -12.87 -17.19
N HIS A 100 -14.06 -12.43 -18.30
CA HIS A 100 -15.14 -13.13 -18.99
C HIS A 100 -14.63 -13.86 -20.21
N LYS A 101 -15.19 -15.05 -20.45
CA LYS A 101 -14.89 -15.88 -21.61
C LYS A 101 -16.17 -16.21 -22.36
N THR A 102 -16.14 -16.04 -23.67
CA THR A 102 -17.14 -16.53 -24.61
C THR A 102 -16.53 -17.63 -25.49
N ALA A 103 -17.31 -18.15 -26.44
CA ALA A 103 -16.78 -19.06 -27.45
C ALA A 103 -15.69 -18.41 -28.33
N ASN A 104 -15.73 -17.08 -28.52
CA ASN A 104 -14.91 -16.39 -29.51
C ASN A 104 -13.92 -15.38 -28.91
N SER A 105 -14.03 -15.06 -27.62
CA SER A 105 -13.21 -14.02 -26.99
C SER A 105 -13.03 -14.22 -25.49
N ILE A 106 -11.95 -13.65 -24.98
CA ILE A 106 -11.71 -13.42 -23.55
C ILE A 106 -11.55 -11.91 -23.39
N PHE A 107 -12.27 -11.33 -22.45
CA PHE A 107 -12.22 -9.90 -22.17
C PHE A 107 -12.40 -9.64 -20.68
N ALA A 108 -11.82 -8.56 -20.20
CA ALA A 108 -11.92 -8.12 -18.82
C ALA A 108 -12.18 -6.61 -18.84
N PRO A 109 -13.44 -6.17 -18.81
CA PRO A 109 -13.78 -4.77 -18.98
C PRO A 109 -13.42 -3.98 -17.71
N TYR A 110 -12.98 -2.74 -17.89
CA TYR A 110 -12.80 -1.81 -16.79
C TYR A 110 -14.17 -1.40 -16.21
N ILE A 111 -14.35 -1.62 -14.91
CA ILE A 111 -15.47 -1.12 -14.12
C ILE A 111 -14.88 -0.52 -12.84
N THR A 112 -15.13 0.76 -12.57
CA THR A 112 -14.56 1.41 -11.38
C THR A 112 -15.12 0.80 -10.09
N ASP A 113 -14.27 0.16 -9.30
CA ASP A 113 -14.61 -0.37 -7.97
C ASP A 113 -14.41 0.68 -6.88
N LEU A 114 -13.33 1.44 -6.98
CA LEU A 114 -12.95 2.51 -6.05
C LEU A 114 -12.47 3.73 -6.82
N ARG A 115 -12.71 4.92 -6.28
CA ARG A 115 -12.11 6.16 -6.78
C ARG A 115 -11.37 6.89 -5.67
N VAL A 116 -10.13 7.27 -5.95
CA VAL A 116 -9.27 8.06 -5.06
C VAL A 116 -9.07 9.45 -5.67
N GLY A 117 -9.59 10.48 -5.01
CA GLY A 117 -9.52 11.85 -5.51
C GLY A 117 -9.85 12.88 -4.43
N PHE A 118 -9.99 14.14 -4.85
CA PHE A 118 -10.45 15.24 -4.00
C PHE A 118 -11.92 15.57 -4.29
N ALA A 119 -12.49 16.47 -3.48
CA ALA A 119 -13.80 17.04 -3.77
C ALA A 119 -13.76 17.95 -5.01
N ASP A 120 -12.67 18.69 -5.18
CA ASP A 120 -12.43 19.55 -6.34
C ASP A 120 -11.87 18.74 -7.51
N SER A 121 -12.11 19.24 -8.73
CA SER A 121 -11.65 18.59 -9.96
C SER A 121 -10.13 18.65 -10.11
N LEU A 122 -9.54 17.51 -10.43
CA LEU A 122 -8.13 17.37 -10.76
C LEU A 122 -7.86 17.77 -12.21
N GLN A 123 -6.73 18.43 -12.41
CA GLN A 123 -6.19 18.76 -13.73
C GLN A 123 -5.45 17.57 -14.33
N LYS A 124 -5.10 17.70 -15.63
CA LYS A 124 -4.44 16.66 -16.41
C LYS A 124 -3.19 16.11 -15.67
N PRO A 125 -3.03 14.78 -15.60
CA PRO A 125 -1.87 14.16 -14.96
C PRO A 125 -0.56 14.49 -15.66
N VAL A 126 0.49 14.62 -14.85
CA VAL A 126 1.88 14.75 -15.30
C VAL A 126 2.67 13.54 -14.81
N ILE A 127 3.34 12.85 -15.73
CA ILE A 127 4.28 11.77 -15.39
C ILE A 127 5.53 12.41 -14.80
N GLN A 128 5.87 12.12 -13.56
CA GLN A 128 7.05 12.69 -12.89
C GLN A 128 8.31 11.87 -13.18
N SER A 129 8.18 10.54 -13.18
CA SER A 129 9.27 9.59 -13.42
C SER A 129 8.75 8.32 -14.08
N ILE A 130 9.64 7.65 -14.80
CA ILE A 130 9.41 6.36 -15.47
C ILE A 130 10.51 5.42 -14.99
N GLY A 131 10.11 4.26 -14.47
CA GLY A 131 11.00 3.12 -14.26
C GLY A 131 10.67 2.00 -15.25
N ASP A 132 11.39 0.88 -15.16
CA ASP A 132 11.27 -0.24 -16.11
C ASP A 132 9.84 -0.79 -16.21
N TRP A 133 9.12 -0.82 -15.09
CA TRP A 133 7.77 -1.39 -14.98
C TRP A 133 6.80 -0.49 -14.24
N SER A 134 7.18 0.76 -13.94
CA SER A 134 6.37 1.66 -13.12
C SER A 134 6.44 3.10 -13.60
N ILE A 135 5.42 3.87 -13.27
CA ILE A 135 5.36 5.31 -13.49
C ILE A 135 4.95 6.00 -12.21
N GLN A 136 5.55 7.16 -11.97
CA GLN A 136 5.07 8.10 -10.95
C GLN A 136 4.31 9.22 -11.63
N LEU A 137 3.15 9.56 -11.09
CA LEU A 137 2.22 10.54 -11.62
C LEU A 137 1.91 11.58 -10.55
N ALA A 138 1.66 12.81 -10.98
CA ALA A 138 1.05 13.83 -10.16
C ALA A 138 -0.18 14.43 -10.86
N MET A 139 -1.22 14.65 -10.06
CA MET A 139 -2.37 15.48 -10.42
C MET A 139 -2.51 16.59 -9.38
N ALA A 140 -3.12 17.71 -9.77
CA ALA A 140 -3.39 18.80 -8.85
C ALA A 140 -4.76 19.43 -9.12
N THR A 141 -5.38 19.99 -8.09
CA THR A 141 -6.53 20.89 -8.23
C THR A 141 -6.07 22.28 -8.68
N ALA A 142 -7.00 23.16 -9.06
CA ALA A 142 -6.67 24.55 -9.36
C ALA A 142 -6.09 25.30 -8.14
N GLU A 143 -6.45 24.86 -6.94
CA GLU A 143 -6.03 25.36 -5.63
C GLU A 143 -4.71 24.73 -5.17
N HIS A 144 -4.03 23.97 -6.05
CA HIS A 144 -2.72 23.36 -5.81
C HIS A 144 -2.71 22.26 -4.73
N GLU A 145 -3.85 21.64 -4.41
CA GLU A 145 -3.84 20.36 -3.71
C GLU A 145 -3.28 19.29 -4.66
N SER A 146 -2.23 18.58 -4.25
CA SER A 146 -1.54 17.63 -5.11
C SER A 146 -1.74 16.20 -4.62
N LEU A 147 -2.00 15.33 -5.58
CA LEU A 147 -2.11 13.89 -5.38
C LEU A 147 -1.08 13.20 -6.28
N GLN A 148 -0.17 12.46 -5.66
CA GLN A 148 0.86 11.70 -6.33
C GLN A 148 0.59 10.20 -6.19
N PHE A 149 0.90 9.47 -7.25
CA PHE A 149 0.65 8.04 -7.37
C PHE A 149 1.83 7.34 -8.02
N THR A 150 2.14 6.14 -7.57
CA THR A 150 3.00 5.21 -8.32
C THR A 150 2.18 4.04 -8.82
N LEU A 151 2.07 3.89 -10.13
CA LEU A 151 1.44 2.76 -10.79
C LEU A 151 2.52 1.83 -11.32
N ALA A 152 2.39 0.54 -11.07
CA ALA A 152 3.37 -0.45 -11.52
C ALA A 152 2.67 -1.65 -12.16
N HIS A 153 3.25 -2.12 -13.26
CA HIS A 153 2.77 -3.30 -13.96
C HIS A 153 3.09 -4.54 -13.12
N GLY A 154 2.11 -5.43 -12.92
CA GLY A 154 2.29 -6.66 -12.13
C GLY A 154 2.29 -6.44 -10.61
N ALA A 155 2.05 -5.22 -10.14
CA ALA A 155 1.98 -4.92 -8.71
C ALA A 155 0.53 -4.92 -8.21
N PRO A 156 0.21 -5.62 -7.11
CA PRO A 156 -1.14 -5.58 -6.52
C PRO A 156 -1.42 -4.32 -5.70
N LEU A 157 -0.48 -3.38 -5.64
CA LEU A 157 -0.49 -2.22 -4.75
C LEU A 157 -0.14 -0.93 -5.49
N THR A 158 -0.80 0.15 -5.09
CA THR A 158 -0.54 1.53 -5.54
C THR A 158 -0.13 2.35 -4.32
N ILE A 159 0.95 3.13 -4.45
CA ILE A 159 1.39 4.03 -3.38
C ILE A 159 0.84 5.42 -3.68
N HIS A 160 0.19 6.01 -2.66
CA HIS A 160 -0.41 7.34 -2.73
C HIS A 160 0.29 8.27 -1.75
N SER A 161 0.66 9.46 -2.21
CA SER A 161 1.04 10.56 -1.33
C SER A 161 0.19 11.78 -1.65
N CYS A 162 -0.42 12.35 -0.61
CA CYS A 162 -1.28 13.52 -0.70
C CYS A 162 -0.55 14.70 -0.06
N LEU A 163 -0.38 15.78 -0.82
CA LEU A 163 0.18 17.02 -0.31
C LEU A 163 -0.90 18.11 -0.39
N ARG A 164 -1.36 18.58 0.78
CA ARG A 164 -2.22 19.77 0.88
C ARG A 164 -1.39 20.96 1.36
N PRO A 165 -1.26 22.04 0.55
CA PRO A 165 -0.70 23.29 1.03
C PRO A 165 -1.58 23.84 2.17
N GLY A 166 -1.12 23.76 3.41
CA GLY A 166 -1.80 24.33 4.58
C GLY A 166 -1.99 23.41 5.78
N LEU A 167 -1.89 22.08 5.62
CA LEU A 167 -1.98 21.12 6.74
C LEU A 167 -0.64 20.86 7.45
N LEU A 168 0.40 21.64 7.14
CA LEU A 168 1.71 21.60 7.80
C LEU A 168 1.94 22.86 8.63
N ARG A 169 0.93 23.29 9.41
CA ARG A 169 1.20 24.10 10.59
C ARG A 169 1.77 23.18 11.67
N ARG A 170 3.08 22.92 11.59
CA ARG A 170 3.84 22.39 12.73
C ARG A 170 3.70 23.41 13.85
N HIS A 171 2.83 23.13 14.81
CA HIS A 171 2.68 23.97 16.01
C HIS A 171 3.99 23.82 16.81
N ARG A 172 4.96 24.68 16.52
CA ARG A 172 6.12 24.87 17.38
C ARG A 172 5.57 25.46 18.68
N ARG A 173 5.37 24.63 19.72
CA ARG A 173 5.20 25.15 21.08
C ARG A 173 6.47 25.92 21.40
N SER A 174 6.34 27.25 21.44
CA SER A 174 7.31 28.11 22.12
C SER A 174 7.19 27.78 23.60
N GLN A 175 8.15 27.05 24.14
CA GLN A 175 8.34 27.02 25.58
C GLN A 175 9.16 28.26 25.94
N TRP A 176 8.53 29.17 26.66
CA TRP A 176 9.18 30.00 27.67
C TRP A 176 8.86 29.36 29.02
#